data_AF-J2LUS5-F1
#
_entry.id   AF-J2LUS5-F1
#
_cell.length_a   1.000
_cell.length_b   1.000
_cell.length_c   1.000
_cell.angle_alpha   90.00
_cell.angle_beta   90.00
_cell.angle_gamma   90.00
#
_symmetry.space_group_name_H-M   'P 1'
#
loop_
_entity.id
_entity.type
_entity.pdbx_description
1 polymer ?
#
loop_
_entity_poly.entity_id
_entity_poly.type
_entity_poly.pdbx_seq_one_letter_code
_entity_poly.pdbx_strand_id
1 'polypeptide(L)'
;MTLSSRNIRRLAVAALMIALGTAVARAESFVHPGALHAQADFDRMKAKVDQGAQPWLDGWNMLINNPHASLKWQPRPANVVYRGKDGAGHPENYGTLFNDAAAAYALALRWKISSDDAYADKAVAILDAWSVTLTEINGSSDKFLASGIYGYQFANAAEILRAYKKWPEQDFRHFKTMMLNVFYPMNHDFLVRHNGAKIDHYWANWDLANMSSMIAIGILTDRRDIYNEAVDYFKHGQGNGAIEHLVWQLYPDGLGQIQESGRDQGHSTLDLALAGAFCQMAWNQGDDLFGYQDNRLLRGIEYVAKYNLGNDVPYVIYRNSDVTQDVISSNGRGDIRPIWELLYNHYVILKRLKAPYTQMFVEKVRPEGGGGNYGSNSGGFDQLGYGTLTYTLK
;
A
#
# COMPACT_ATOMS: atom_id res chain seq x y z
N MET A 1 -60.27 45.21 24.89
CA MET A 1 -60.02 44.91 26.31
C MET A 1 -59.09 43.70 26.37
N THR A 2 -57.77 43.89 26.34
CA THR A 2 -56.84 43.92 27.49
C THR A 2 -56.78 42.66 28.35
N LEU A 3 -55.54 42.09 28.41
CA LEU A 3 -54.89 41.35 29.52
C LEU A 3 -55.37 39.88 29.74
N SER A 4 -54.57 38.89 30.17
CA SER A 4 -53.18 38.79 30.64
C SER A 4 -52.80 37.29 30.70
N SER A 5 -51.49 37.03 30.74
CA SER A 5 -50.80 35.75 30.95
C SER A 5 -51.03 35.11 32.33
N ARG A 6 -50.96 33.76 32.40
CA ARG A 6 -50.05 32.93 33.23
C ARG A 6 -50.62 31.53 33.54
N ASN A 7 -49.83 30.50 33.17
CA ASN A 7 -49.45 29.30 33.94
C ASN A 7 -50.55 28.35 34.51
N ILE A 8 -50.47 27.02 34.54
CA ILE A 8 -49.44 25.98 34.34
C ILE A 8 -50.15 24.60 34.51
N ARG A 9 -49.70 23.56 33.78
CA ARG A 9 -49.87 22.08 34.03
C ARG A 9 -51.31 21.51 33.89
N ARG A 10 -51.61 20.48 33.10
CA ARG A 10 -50.99 19.14 32.99
C ARG A 10 -51.78 18.28 31.99
N LEU A 11 -51.15 17.20 31.51
CA LEU A 11 -51.69 16.02 30.80
C LEU A 11 -51.89 16.14 29.28
N ALA A 12 -50.78 15.98 28.55
CA ALA A 12 -50.81 15.34 27.24
C ALA A 12 -49.95 14.06 27.32
N VAL A 13 -50.60 12.92 27.13
CA VAL A 13 -50.00 11.59 27.07
C VAL A 13 -49.11 11.53 25.83
N ALA A 14 -47.80 11.38 26.03
CA ALA A 14 -46.85 11.13 24.94
C ALA A 14 -46.87 9.63 24.62
N ALA A 15 -47.41 9.27 23.46
CA ALA A 15 -47.19 7.97 22.84
C ALA A 15 -45.80 7.98 22.19
N LEU A 16 -44.82 7.36 22.87
CA LEU A 16 -43.48 7.13 22.35
C LEU A 16 -43.51 5.87 21.48
N MET A 17 -43.62 6.02 20.16
CA MET A 17 -43.29 4.93 19.24
C MET A 17 -41.78 4.86 19.08
N ILE A 18 -41.17 3.91 19.78
CA ILE A 18 -39.78 3.49 19.54
C ILE A 18 -39.79 2.69 18.23
N ALA A 19 -39.48 3.35 17.12
CA ALA A 19 -39.05 2.66 15.92
C ALA A 19 -37.62 2.16 16.18
N LEU A 20 -37.49 0.91 16.62
CA LEU A 20 -36.24 0.15 16.51
C LEU A 20 -35.95 -0.05 15.03
N GLY A 21 -35.37 0.95 14.40
CA GLY A 21 -34.71 0.79 13.12
C GLY A 21 -33.52 -0.12 13.34
N THR A 22 -33.64 -1.38 12.93
CA THR A 22 -32.47 -2.21 12.69
C THR A 22 -31.66 -1.52 11.61
N ALA A 23 -30.60 -0.81 12.01
CA ALA A 23 -29.55 -0.43 11.10
C ALA A 23 -28.89 -1.73 10.64
N VAL A 24 -29.45 -2.33 9.58
CA VAL A 24 -28.69 -3.24 8.74
C VAL A 24 -27.57 -2.37 8.20
N ALA A 25 -26.38 -2.49 8.77
CA ALA A 25 -25.18 -1.89 8.21
C ALA A 25 -25.09 -2.41 6.78
N ARG A 26 -25.48 -1.56 5.82
CA ARG A 26 -25.26 -1.85 4.41
C ARG A 26 -23.75 -1.93 4.29
N ALA A 27 -23.21 -3.11 3.99
CA ALA A 27 -21.81 -3.21 3.63
C ALA A 27 -21.59 -2.20 2.50
N GLU A 28 -20.81 -1.16 2.76
CA GLU A 28 -20.55 -0.14 1.74
C GLU A 28 -19.89 -0.84 0.55
N SER A 29 -20.44 -0.63 -0.64
CA SER A 29 -19.82 -1.09 -1.88
C SER A 29 -18.45 -0.46 -2.03
N PHE A 30 -17.48 -1.19 -2.56
CA PHE A 30 -16.17 -0.63 -2.85
C PHE A 30 -16.25 0.47 -3.91
N VAL A 31 -15.38 1.47 -3.77
CA VAL A 31 -15.14 2.50 -4.78
C VAL A 31 -14.18 1.96 -5.82
N HIS A 32 -14.51 2.13 -7.10
CA HIS A 32 -13.71 1.67 -8.23
C HIS A 32 -13.54 2.74 -9.33
N PRO A 33 -12.32 2.96 -9.87
CA PRO A 33 -11.06 2.49 -9.30
C PRO A 33 -10.84 3.09 -7.90
N GLY A 34 -10.34 2.30 -6.95
CA GLY A 34 -10.18 2.79 -5.57
C GLY A 34 -9.18 2.03 -4.70
N ALA A 35 -8.26 1.28 -5.28
CA ALA A 35 -7.08 0.80 -4.54
C ALA A 35 -6.10 1.98 -4.33
N LEU A 36 -4.89 1.98 -4.90
CA LEU A 36 -3.95 3.08 -4.68
C LEU A 36 -4.39 4.41 -5.31
N HIS A 37 -5.15 4.36 -6.41
CA HIS A 37 -5.57 5.54 -7.16
C HIS A 37 -7.08 5.55 -7.37
N ALA A 38 -7.69 6.71 -7.11
CA ALA A 38 -9.07 7.00 -7.47
C ALA A 38 -9.16 7.61 -8.89
N GLN A 39 -10.37 7.66 -9.45
CA GLN A 39 -10.57 8.28 -10.77
C GLN A 39 -10.10 9.75 -10.82
N ALA A 40 -10.34 10.50 -9.74
CA ALA A 40 -9.89 11.89 -9.62
C ALA A 40 -8.35 12.04 -9.65
N ASP A 41 -7.60 11.01 -9.22
CA ASP A 41 -6.15 11.02 -9.32
C ASP A 41 -5.70 10.94 -10.78
N PHE A 42 -6.30 10.03 -11.56
CA PHE A 42 -6.00 9.92 -12.99
C PHE A 42 -6.37 11.17 -13.78
N ASP A 43 -7.52 11.77 -13.46
CA ASP A 43 -7.96 13.02 -14.09
C ASP A 43 -6.95 14.14 -13.80
N ARG A 44 -6.45 14.23 -12.55
CA ARG A 44 -5.39 15.18 -12.16
C ARG A 44 -4.10 14.91 -12.92
N MET A 45 -3.61 13.67 -12.92
CA MET A 45 -2.37 13.28 -13.60
C MET A 45 -2.43 13.68 -15.08
N LYS A 46 -3.51 13.28 -15.77
CA LYS A 46 -3.72 13.60 -17.18
C LYS A 46 -3.73 15.09 -17.44
N ALA A 47 -4.57 15.84 -16.72
CA ALA A 47 -4.70 17.27 -16.94
C ALA A 47 -3.37 18.01 -16.72
N LYS A 48 -2.60 17.62 -15.70
CA LYS A 48 -1.29 18.23 -15.40
C LYS A 48 -0.23 17.90 -16.43
N VAL A 49 -0.18 16.66 -16.93
CA VAL A 49 0.73 16.25 -18.00
C VAL A 49 0.37 16.94 -19.32
N ASP A 50 -0.91 17.00 -19.69
CA ASP A 50 -1.38 17.68 -20.91
C ASP A 50 -1.05 19.20 -20.88
N GLN A 51 -1.02 19.81 -19.69
CA GLN A 51 -0.62 21.21 -19.48
C GLN A 51 0.90 21.42 -19.42
N GLY A 52 1.71 20.36 -19.43
CA GLY A 52 3.15 20.44 -19.19
C GLY A 52 3.52 20.98 -17.80
N ALA A 53 2.65 20.78 -16.79
CA ALA A 53 2.83 21.33 -15.46
C ALA A 53 3.85 20.54 -14.65
N GLN A 54 4.76 21.25 -13.97
CA GLN A 54 5.70 20.66 -13.03
C GLN A 54 5.10 20.56 -11.61
N PRO A 55 5.46 19.51 -10.83
CA PRO A 55 6.43 18.46 -11.15
C PRO A 55 5.84 17.22 -11.86
N TRP A 56 4.54 17.22 -12.21
CA TRP A 56 3.89 16.07 -12.85
C TRP A 56 4.54 15.67 -14.18
N LEU A 57 4.99 16.64 -14.99
CA LEU A 57 5.68 16.35 -16.24
C LEU A 57 7.00 15.60 -16.02
N ASP A 58 7.77 15.95 -14.99
CA ASP A 58 8.98 15.22 -14.62
C ASP A 58 8.67 13.79 -14.17
N GLY A 59 7.62 13.60 -13.36
CA GLY A 59 7.15 12.27 -12.98
C GLY A 59 6.67 11.44 -14.19
N TRP A 60 6.00 12.07 -15.15
CA TRP A 60 5.62 11.44 -16.42
C TRP A 60 6.85 11.02 -17.24
N ASN A 61 7.87 11.88 -17.30
CA ASN A 61 9.12 11.57 -17.97
C ASN A 61 9.85 10.38 -17.32
N MET A 62 9.82 10.26 -15.99
CA MET A 62 10.31 9.07 -15.28
C MET A 62 9.57 7.80 -15.70
N LEU A 63 8.24 7.88 -15.84
CA LEU A 63 7.41 6.76 -16.29
C LEU A 63 7.74 6.34 -17.72
N ILE A 64 7.70 7.26 -18.69
CA ILE A 64 7.83 6.90 -20.11
C ILE A 64 9.23 6.42 -20.51
N ASN A 65 10.26 6.82 -19.76
CA ASN A 65 11.64 6.40 -19.97
C ASN A 65 11.96 5.06 -19.28
N ASN A 66 11.07 4.54 -18.43
CA ASN A 66 11.29 3.26 -17.77
C ASN A 66 11.02 2.09 -18.74
N PRO A 67 11.94 1.12 -18.89
CA PRO A 67 11.73 -0.05 -19.76
C PRO A 67 10.47 -0.87 -19.47
N HIS A 68 9.99 -0.88 -18.22
CA HIS A 68 8.74 -1.53 -17.81
C HIS A 68 7.49 -0.87 -18.41
N ALA A 69 7.57 0.40 -18.82
CA ALA A 69 6.48 1.12 -19.48
C ALA A 69 6.47 0.96 -21.01
N SER A 70 7.23 0.00 -21.55
CA SER A 70 7.39 -0.21 -23.00
C SER A 70 6.39 -1.21 -23.56
N LEU A 71 5.81 -0.91 -24.72
CA LEU A 71 4.98 -1.86 -25.50
C LEU A 71 5.77 -3.07 -26.00
N LYS A 72 7.12 -3.02 -25.97
CA LYS A 72 7.99 -4.14 -26.30
C LYS A 72 8.19 -5.11 -25.14
N TRP A 73 7.66 -4.82 -23.94
CA TRP A 73 7.73 -5.73 -22.81
C TRP A 73 7.10 -7.08 -23.14
N GLN A 74 7.75 -8.16 -22.69
CA GLN A 74 7.27 -9.52 -22.85
C GLN A 74 7.15 -10.18 -21.48
N PRO A 75 5.95 -10.62 -21.07
CA PRO A 75 5.75 -11.27 -19.78
C PRO A 75 6.47 -12.62 -19.74
N ARG A 76 6.88 -13.02 -18.53
CA ARG A 76 7.56 -14.28 -18.23
C ARG A 76 6.84 -15.00 -17.09
N PRO A 77 5.58 -15.44 -17.31
CA PRO A 77 4.83 -16.15 -16.29
C PRO A 77 5.49 -17.47 -15.93
N ALA A 78 5.37 -17.86 -14.67
CA ALA A 78 5.86 -19.13 -14.17
C ALA A 78 4.74 -19.88 -13.44
N ASN A 79 4.72 -21.21 -13.56
CA ASN A 79 3.73 -22.04 -12.88
C ASN A 79 3.88 -21.98 -11.36
N VAL A 80 5.12 -22.06 -10.89
CA VAL A 80 5.49 -21.86 -9.49
C VAL A 80 6.50 -20.72 -9.39
N VAL A 81 6.24 -19.79 -8.48
CA VAL A 81 7.20 -18.73 -8.13
C VAL A 81 7.96 -19.12 -6.87
N TYR A 82 9.27 -19.30 -6.99
CA TYR A 82 10.17 -19.61 -5.89
C TYR A 82 10.88 -18.35 -5.39
N ARG A 83 10.77 -18.09 -4.08
CA ARG A 83 11.57 -17.10 -3.34
C ARG A 83 12.17 -17.76 -2.10
N GLY A 84 13.49 -17.72 -2.01
CA GLY A 84 14.27 -18.52 -1.07
C GLY A 84 14.34 -20.00 -1.45
N LYS A 85 15.07 -20.78 -0.64
CA LYS A 85 15.27 -22.22 -0.85
C LYS A 85 14.03 -23.02 -0.44
N ASP A 86 13.57 -23.90 -1.33
CA ASP A 86 12.43 -24.81 -1.10
C ASP A 86 12.85 -26.19 -0.59
N GLY A 87 14.15 -26.51 -0.60
CA GLY A 87 14.69 -27.81 -0.22
C GLY A 87 14.67 -28.87 -1.32
N ALA A 88 14.03 -28.61 -2.47
CA ALA A 88 14.03 -29.48 -3.65
C ALA A 88 15.01 -29.02 -4.74
N GLY A 89 15.65 -27.86 -4.56
CA GLY A 89 16.72 -27.37 -5.44
C GLY A 89 16.22 -26.56 -6.62
N HIS A 90 14.96 -26.14 -6.61
CA HIS A 90 14.45 -25.21 -7.63
C HIS A 90 15.12 -23.84 -7.48
N PRO A 91 15.57 -23.21 -8.58
CA PRO A 91 16.17 -21.88 -8.52
C PRO A 91 15.11 -20.82 -8.22
N GLU A 92 15.54 -19.75 -7.55
CA GLU A 92 14.69 -18.58 -7.36
C GLU A 92 14.31 -17.96 -8.71
N ASN A 93 13.03 -17.65 -8.90
CA ASN A 93 12.52 -17.04 -10.13
C ASN A 93 11.56 -15.87 -9.87
N TYR A 94 11.34 -15.48 -8.61
CA TYR A 94 10.46 -14.37 -8.22
C TYR A 94 10.77 -13.03 -8.91
N GLY A 95 11.97 -12.89 -9.46
CA GLY A 95 12.33 -11.82 -10.38
C GLY A 95 11.37 -11.64 -11.55
N THR A 96 10.86 -12.72 -12.14
CA THR A 96 9.93 -12.60 -13.26
C THR A 96 8.61 -11.97 -12.83
N LEU A 97 8.11 -12.35 -11.65
CA LEU A 97 6.86 -11.87 -11.08
C LEU A 97 6.90 -10.37 -10.78
N PHE A 98 7.94 -9.89 -10.08
CA PHE A 98 8.00 -8.46 -9.71
C PHE A 98 8.23 -7.53 -10.92
N ASN A 99 8.99 -7.99 -11.92
CA ASN A 99 9.23 -7.18 -13.12
C ASN A 99 7.92 -7.06 -13.93
N ASP A 100 7.16 -8.15 -14.04
CA ASP A 100 5.88 -8.15 -14.77
C ASP A 100 4.79 -7.38 -14.03
N ALA A 101 4.73 -7.44 -12.68
CA ALA A 101 3.83 -6.60 -11.89
C ALA A 101 4.12 -5.10 -12.09
N ALA A 102 5.41 -4.71 -12.05
CA ALA A 102 5.83 -3.34 -12.29
C ALA A 102 5.51 -2.88 -13.73
N ALA A 103 5.70 -3.75 -14.72
CA ALA A 103 5.34 -3.45 -16.11
C ALA A 103 3.83 -3.27 -16.28
N ALA A 104 3.01 -4.18 -15.75
CA ALA A 104 1.56 -4.07 -15.81
C ALA A 104 1.06 -2.76 -15.19
N TYR A 105 1.59 -2.37 -14.03
CA TYR A 105 1.24 -1.10 -13.38
C TYR A 105 1.71 0.12 -14.19
N ALA A 106 2.96 0.14 -14.65
CA ALA A 106 3.49 1.25 -15.44
C ALA A 106 2.71 1.46 -16.75
N LEU A 107 2.37 0.37 -17.44
CA LEU A 107 1.54 0.40 -18.65
C LEU A 107 0.10 0.82 -18.36
N ALA A 108 -0.48 0.41 -17.22
CA ALA A 108 -1.80 0.88 -16.81
C ALA A 108 -1.80 2.41 -16.55
N LEU A 109 -0.75 2.96 -15.93
CA LEU A 109 -0.58 4.41 -15.79
C LEU A 109 -0.42 5.10 -17.15
N ARG A 110 0.40 4.54 -18.06
CA ARG A 110 0.53 5.04 -19.44
C ARG A 110 -0.84 5.18 -20.09
N TRP A 111 -1.66 4.14 -20.03
CA TRP A 111 -3.02 4.14 -20.59
C TRP A 111 -3.90 5.22 -19.97
N LYS A 112 -3.99 5.30 -18.64
CA LYS A 112 -4.88 6.28 -17.97
C LYS A 112 -4.54 7.72 -18.32
N ILE A 113 -3.25 8.03 -18.53
CA ILE A 113 -2.78 9.40 -18.77
C ILE A 113 -2.80 9.74 -20.25
N SER A 114 -2.25 8.88 -21.12
CA SER A 114 -2.16 9.15 -22.56
C SER A 114 -3.44 8.80 -23.33
N SER A 115 -4.37 8.05 -22.73
CA SER A 115 -5.57 7.52 -23.39
C SER A 115 -5.27 6.62 -24.60
N ASP A 116 -4.08 6.00 -24.64
CA ASP A 116 -3.67 5.09 -25.69
C ASP A 116 -3.89 3.64 -25.24
N ASP A 117 -4.90 3.01 -25.85
CA ASP A 117 -5.33 1.65 -25.56
C ASP A 117 -4.23 0.60 -25.77
N ALA A 118 -3.20 0.86 -26.58
CA ALA A 118 -2.11 -0.09 -26.78
C ALA A 118 -1.41 -0.43 -25.44
N TYR A 119 -1.33 0.52 -24.51
CA TYR A 119 -0.76 0.30 -23.18
C TYR A 119 -1.67 -0.55 -22.30
N ALA A 120 -3.00 -0.37 -22.37
CA ALA A 120 -3.95 -1.22 -21.67
C ALA A 120 -3.95 -2.65 -22.22
N ASP A 121 -3.93 -2.80 -23.55
CA ASP A 121 -3.85 -4.11 -24.22
C ASP A 121 -2.59 -4.87 -23.77
N LYS A 122 -1.43 -4.21 -23.70
CA LYS A 122 -0.19 -4.83 -23.23
C LYS A 122 -0.25 -5.16 -21.72
N ALA A 123 -0.81 -4.28 -20.91
CA ALA A 123 -0.93 -4.52 -19.47
C ALA A 123 -1.86 -5.71 -19.17
N VAL A 124 -3.03 -5.77 -19.81
CA VAL A 124 -3.96 -6.92 -19.74
C VAL A 124 -3.28 -8.20 -20.19
N ALA A 125 -2.54 -8.19 -21.30
CA ALA A 125 -1.81 -9.38 -21.76
C ALA A 125 -0.80 -9.91 -20.73
N ILE A 126 -0.16 -9.03 -19.94
CA ILE A 126 0.72 -9.44 -18.84
C ILE A 126 -0.11 -10.08 -17.71
N LEU A 127 -1.17 -9.41 -17.27
CA LEU A 127 -2.04 -9.90 -16.18
C LEU A 127 -2.69 -11.24 -16.51
N ASP A 128 -3.22 -11.38 -17.72
CA ASP A 128 -3.88 -12.60 -18.18
C ASP A 128 -2.88 -13.76 -18.30
N ALA A 129 -1.66 -13.50 -18.81
CA ALA A 129 -0.60 -14.51 -18.92
C ALA A 129 -0.23 -15.11 -17.55
N TRP A 130 -0.20 -14.29 -16.49
CA TRP A 130 -0.02 -14.78 -15.12
C TRP A 130 -1.26 -15.51 -14.61
N SER A 131 -2.46 -14.96 -14.85
CA SER A 131 -3.73 -15.53 -14.36
C SER A 131 -3.99 -16.98 -14.75
N VAL A 132 -3.54 -17.38 -15.95
CA VAL A 132 -3.73 -18.74 -16.48
C VAL A 132 -2.57 -19.68 -16.19
N THR A 133 -1.44 -19.15 -15.70
CA THR A 133 -0.19 -19.93 -15.55
C THR A 133 0.15 -20.21 -14.09
N LEU A 134 0.05 -19.19 -13.22
CA LEU A 134 0.51 -19.26 -11.84
C LEU A 134 -0.45 -20.09 -11.00
N THR A 135 0.08 -21.15 -10.40
CA THR A 135 -0.67 -22.04 -9.51
C THR A 135 -0.15 -22.01 -8.08
N GLU A 136 1.09 -21.59 -7.85
CA GLU A 136 1.72 -21.66 -6.54
C GLU A 136 2.84 -20.63 -6.35
N ILE A 137 3.01 -20.16 -5.11
CA ILE A 137 4.21 -19.45 -4.64
C ILE A 137 4.87 -20.33 -3.58
N ASN A 138 6.17 -20.59 -3.70
CA ASN A 138 6.90 -21.50 -2.83
C ASN A 138 8.33 -20.98 -2.55
N GLY A 139 9.11 -21.76 -1.80
CA GLY A 139 10.44 -21.40 -1.31
C GLY A 139 10.52 -21.45 0.22
N SER A 140 11.44 -20.67 0.78
CA SER A 140 11.64 -20.55 2.23
C SER A 140 10.46 -19.81 2.87
N SER A 141 10.62 -19.28 4.09
CA SER A 141 9.68 -18.28 4.61
C SER A 141 9.52 -17.09 3.64
N ASP A 142 10.54 -16.74 2.86
CA ASP A 142 10.53 -15.54 2.00
C ASP A 142 9.41 -15.56 0.95
N LYS A 143 8.78 -16.71 0.68
CA LYS A 143 7.55 -16.80 -0.11
C LYS A 143 6.41 -15.90 0.39
N PHE A 144 6.32 -15.64 1.70
CA PHE A 144 5.34 -14.72 2.26
C PHE A 144 5.63 -13.25 1.90
N LEU A 145 6.90 -12.88 1.70
CA LEU A 145 7.25 -11.59 1.12
C LEU A 145 6.90 -11.56 -0.37
N ALA A 146 7.08 -12.65 -1.10
CA ALA A 146 6.67 -12.71 -2.51
C ALA A 146 5.14 -12.57 -2.68
N SER A 147 4.35 -13.32 -1.92
CA SER A 147 2.89 -13.22 -1.98
C SER A 147 2.40 -11.86 -1.50
N GLY A 148 2.93 -11.32 -0.40
CA GLY A 148 2.55 -10.02 0.13
C GLY A 148 2.90 -8.87 -0.82
N ILE A 149 4.18 -8.69 -1.13
CA ILE A 149 4.68 -7.55 -1.89
C ILE A 149 4.17 -7.58 -3.33
N TYR A 150 4.25 -8.72 -4.01
CA TYR A 150 3.88 -8.75 -5.43
C TYR A 150 2.38 -8.92 -5.63
N GLY A 151 1.68 -9.51 -4.65
CA GLY A 151 0.22 -9.64 -4.67
C GLY A 151 -0.49 -8.29 -4.65
N TYR A 152 -0.09 -7.37 -3.77
CA TYR A 152 -0.71 -6.04 -3.74
C TYR A 152 -0.44 -5.26 -5.03
N GLN A 153 0.75 -5.43 -5.63
CA GLN A 153 1.12 -4.74 -6.86
C GLN A 153 0.31 -5.22 -8.06
N PHE A 154 0.17 -6.55 -8.21
CA PHE A 154 -0.68 -7.15 -9.22
C PHE A 154 -2.14 -6.71 -9.06
N ALA A 155 -2.66 -6.73 -7.83
CA ALA A 155 -4.03 -6.31 -7.56
C ALA A 155 -4.26 -4.84 -7.94
N ASN A 156 -3.30 -3.96 -7.62
CA ASN A 156 -3.37 -2.55 -7.98
C ASN A 156 -3.32 -2.34 -9.50
N ALA A 157 -2.43 -3.01 -10.23
CA ALA A 157 -2.38 -2.92 -11.69
C ALA A 157 -3.72 -3.34 -12.34
N ALA A 158 -4.29 -4.46 -11.88
CA ALA A 158 -5.59 -4.95 -12.34
C ALA A 158 -6.75 -4.00 -11.99
N GLU A 159 -6.72 -3.40 -10.79
CA GLU A 159 -7.76 -2.46 -10.36
C GLU A 159 -7.82 -1.20 -11.23
N ILE A 160 -6.67 -0.70 -11.70
CA ILE A 160 -6.63 0.41 -12.68
C ILE A 160 -7.34 0.00 -13.97
N LEU A 161 -7.10 -1.23 -14.44
CA LEU A 161 -7.61 -1.77 -15.70
C LEU A 161 -9.04 -2.29 -15.60
N ARG A 162 -9.67 -2.35 -14.42
CA ARG A 162 -11.07 -2.82 -14.25
C ARG A 162 -12.03 -2.14 -15.22
N ALA A 163 -11.83 -0.84 -15.49
CA ALA A 163 -12.69 -0.06 -16.38
C ALA A 163 -12.38 -0.24 -17.88
N TYR A 164 -11.34 -1.00 -18.23
CA TYR A 164 -10.91 -1.18 -19.60
C TYR A 164 -11.85 -2.14 -20.35
N LYS A 165 -12.63 -1.60 -21.28
CA LYS A 165 -13.70 -2.32 -21.97
C LYS A 165 -13.24 -3.51 -22.82
N LYS A 166 -11.97 -3.57 -23.21
CA LYS A 166 -11.44 -4.69 -24.00
C LYS A 166 -10.83 -5.82 -23.14
N TRP A 167 -10.80 -5.68 -21.82
CA TRP A 167 -10.48 -6.81 -20.95
C TRP A 167 -11.73 -7.70 -20.81
N PRO A 168 -11.76 -8.92 -21.36
CA PRO A 168 -12.96 -9.74 -21.30
C PRO A 168 -13.33 -10.06 -19.86
N GLU A 169 -14.62 -9.97 -19.52
CA GLU A 169 -15.10 -10.17 -18.14
C GLU A 169 -14.69 -11.55 -17.59
N GLN A 170 -14.67 -12.58 -18.45
CA GLN A 170 -14.22 -13.92 -18.07
C GLN A 170 -12.75 -13.94 -17.64
N ASP A 171 -11.88 -13.27 -18.38
CA ASP A 171 -10.43 -13.23 -18.10
C ASP A 171 -10.17 -12.41 -16.84
N PHE A 172 -10.88 -11.29 -16.65
CA PHE A 172 -10.84 -10.55 -15.39
C PHE A 172 -11.31 -11.41 -14.21
N ARG A 173 -12.37 -12.22 -14.37
CA ARG A 173 -12.79 -13.19 -13.33
C ARG A 173 -11.74 -14.25 -13.05
N HIS A 174 -11.03 -14.75 -14.08
CA HIS A 174 -9.91 -15.68 -13.88
C HIS A 174 -8.78 -15.02 -13.10
N PHE A 175 -8.41 -13.77 -13.44
CA PHE A 175 -7.41 -13.01 -12.69
C PHE A 175 -7.80 -12.86 -11.21
N LYS A 176 -9.03 -12.43 -10.92
CA LYS A 176 -9.55 -12.35 -9.54
C LYS A 176 -9.50 -13.69 -8.82
N THR A 177 -9.77 -14.78 -9.53
CA THR A 177 -9.70 -16.14 -8.99
C THR A 177 -8.27 -16.54 -8.64
N MET A 178 -7.27 -16.22 -9.47
CA MET A 178 -5.86 -16.42 -9.13
C MET A 178 -5.49 -15.65 -7.86
N MET A 179 -5.89 -14.38 -7.74
CA MET A 179 -5.62 -13.58 -6.53
C MET A 179 -6.23 -14.21 -5.26
N LEU A 180 -7.45 -14.74 -5.35
CA LEU A 180 -8.13 -15.39 -4.22
C LEU A 180 -7.61 -16.79 -3.88
N ASN A 181 -7.03 -17.51 -4.83
CA ASN A 181 -6.62 -18.90 -4.64
C ASN A 181 -5.12 -19.06 -4.38
N VAL A 182 -4.28 -18.18 -4.93
CA VAL A 182 -2.82 -18.27 -4.82
C VAL A 182 -2.28 -17.30 -3.75
N PHE A 183 -2.72 -16.04 -3.77
CA PHE A 183 -2.15 -14.99 -2.92
C PHE A 183 -2.86 -14.92 -1.56
N TYR A 184 -4.17 -14.69 -1.56
CA TYR A 184 -4.93 -14.46 -0.32
C TYR A 184 -4.75 -15.56 0.74
N PRO A 185 -4.85 -16.88 0.44
CA PRO A 185 -4.76 -17.91 1.46
C PRO A 185 -3.38 -17.90 2.13
N MET A 186 -2.31 -17.63 1.38
CA MET A 186 -0.97 -17.50 1.93
C MET A 186 -0.82 -16.24 2.79
N ASN A 187 -1.41 -15.11 2.37
CA ASN A 187 -1.36 -13.88 3.15
C ASN A 187 -2.11 -14.01 4.47
N HIS A 188 -3.33 -14.55 4.43
CA HIS A 188 -4.14 -14.84 5.61
C HIS A 188 -3.41 -15.80 6.56
N ASP A 189 -2.88 -16.90 6.01
CA ASP A 189 -2.15 -17.90 6.80
C ASP A 189 -0.95 -17.31 7.53
N PHE A 190 -0.24 -16.38 6.89
CA PHE A 190 0.86 -15.67 7.51
C PHE A 190 0.39 -14.84 8.72
N LEU A 191 -0.64 -14.01 8.56
CA LEU A 191 -1.14 -13.17 9.65
C LEU A 191 -1.71 -14.00 10.81
N VAL A 192 -2.27 -15.19 10.54
CA VAL A 192 -2.83 -16.06 11.59
C VAL A 192 -1.77 -16.91 12.28
N ARG A 193 -0.89 -17.55 11.51
CA ARG A 193 0.03 -18.58 12.04
C ARG A 193 1.49 -18.15 12.08
N HIS A 194 1.85 -17.04 11.44
CA HIS A 194 3.22 -16.52 11.35
C HIS A 194 4.21 -17.62 10.97
N ASN A 195 3.86 -18.42 9.95
CA ASN A 195 4.66 -19.57 9.50
C ASN A 195 5.06 -20.55 10.64
N GLY A 196 4.23 -20.67 11.68
CA GLY A 196 4.48 -21.50 12.86
C GLY A 196 5.49 -20.91 13.86
N ALA A 197 6.00 -19.71 13.63
CA ALA A 197 6.89 -19.01 14.54
C ALA A 197 6.10 -18.31 15.66
N LYS A 198 6.83 -17.74 16.64
CA LYS A 198 6.23 -16.84 17.63
C LYS A 198 5.71 -15.59 16.93
N ILE A 199 4.64 -15.00 17.48
CA ILE A 199 3.92 -13.88 16.87
C ILE A 199 4.79 -12.66 16.56
N ASP A 200 5.80 -12.41 17.39
CA ASP A 200 6.72 -11.28 17.28
C ASP A 200 8.02 -11.61 16.53
N HIS A 201 8.17 -12.84 16.01
CA HIS A 201 9.40 -13.32 15.36
C HIS A 201 9.69 -12.58 14.05
N TYR A 202 8.71 -12.51 13.16
CA TYR A 202 8.88 -11.87 11.85
C TYR A 202 8.89 -10.35 11.97
N TRP A 203 9.73 -9.71 11.15
CA TRP A 203 9.86 -8.26 11.10
C TRP A 203 8.61 -7.58 10.55
N ALA A 204 8.40 -6.30 10.87
CA ALA A 204 7.19 -5.56 10.52
C ALA A 204 6.87 -5.57 9.03
N ASN A 205 7.89 -5.56 8.15
CA ASN A 205 7.68 -5.58 6.71
C ASN A 205 6.94 -6.83 6.21
N TRP A 206 7.02 -7.96 6.93
CA TRP A 206 6.35 -9.20 6.56
C TRP A 206 4.84 -9.08 6.72
N ASP A 207 4.39 -8.66 7.90
CA ASP A 207 2.97 -8.41 8.17
C ASP A 207 2.44 -7.34 7.23
N LEU A 208 3.18 -6.23 7.08
CA LEU A 208 2.80 -5.11 6.22
C LEU A 208 2.64 -5.52 4.76
N ALA A 209 3.51 -6.40 4.24
CA ALA A 209 3.39 -6.93 2.90
C ALA A 209 2.12 -7.77 2.74
N ASN A 210 1.87 -8.69 3.67
CA ASN A 210 0.73 -9.60 3.60
C ASN A 210 -0.61 -8.86 3.77
N MET A 211 -0.72 -7.93 4.72
CA MET A 211 -1.93 -7.11 4.88
C MET A 211 -2.16 -6.17 3.69
N SER A 212 -1.09 -5.62 3.08
CA SER A 212 -1.19 -4.81 1.85
C SER A 212 -1.73 -5.61 0.67
N SER A 213 -1.32 -6.87 0.53
CA SER A 213 -1.91 -7.77 -0.46
C SER A 213 -3.39 -8.02 -0.17
N MET A 214 -3.73 -8.33 1.08
CA MET A 214 -5.11 -8.61 1.47
C MET A 214 -6.05 -7.43 1.22
N ILE A 215 -5.71 -6.20 1.63
CA ILE A 215 -6.57 -5.04 1.41
C ILE A 215 -6.75 -4.76 -0.10
N ALA A 216 -5.70 -4.91 -0.91
CA ALA A 216 -5.76 -4.73 -2.36
C ALA A 216 -6.63 -5.81 -3.03
N ILE A 217 -6.50 -7.08 -2.62
CA ILE A 217 -7.31 -8.19 -3.09
C ILE A 217 -8.78 -8.01 -2.68
N GLY A 218 -9.04 -7.58 -1.45
CA GLY A 218 -10.38 -7.29 -0.94
C GLY A 218 -11.11 -6.27 -1.82
N ILE A 219 -10.43 -5.16 -2.15
CA ILE A 219 -10.95 -4.14 -3.08
C ILE A 219 -11.14 -4.77 -4.48
N LEU A 220 -10.10 -5.36 -5.07
CA LEU A 220 -10.17 -5.92 -6.43
C LEU A 220 -11.29 -6.97 -6.59
N THR A 221 -11.56 -7.75 -5.55
CA THR A 221 -12.48 -8.88 -5.62
C THR A 221 -13.85 -8.60 -5.03
N ASP A 222 -14.11 -7.35 -4.64
CA ASP A 222 -15.35 -6.94 -3.99
C ASP A 222 -15.61 -7.76 -2.70
N ARG A 223 -14.54 -8.16 -2.00
CA ARG A 223 -14.55 -8.98 -0.78
C ARG A 223 -14.29 -8.15 0.47
N ARG A 224 -15.38 -7.61 1.03
CA ARG A 224 -15.35 -6.74 2.22
C ARG A 224 -14.85 -7.45 3.47
N ASP A 225 -15.05 -8.75 3.57
CA ASP A 225 -14.50 -9.58 4.65
C ASP A 225 -12.97 -9.61 4.65
N ILE A 226 -12.34 -9.81 3.49
CA ILE A 226 -10.86 -9.80 3.35
C ILE A 226 -10.31 -8.39 3.66
N TYR A 227 -10.98 -7.36 3.15
CA TYR A 227 -10.61 -5.97 3.43
C TYR A 227 -10.69 -5.66 4.94
N ASN A 228 -11.80 -6.03 5.59
CA ASN A 228 -12.01 -5.76 7.01
C ASN A 228 -10.99 -6.52 7.87
N GLU A 229 -10.65 -7.76 7.51
CA GLU A 229 -9.61 -8.53 8.20
C GLU A 229 -8.26 -7.79 8.17
N ALA A 230 -7.86 -7.29 7.00
CA ALA A 230 -6.60 -6.55 6.88
C ALA A 230 -6.62 -5.24 7.70
N VAL A 231 -7.73 -4.49 7.65
CA VAL A 231 -7.90 -3.25 8.43
C VAL A 231 -7.93 -3.53 9.95
N ASP A 232 -8.59 -4.60 10.37
CA ASP A 232 -8.62 -5.03 11.77
C ASP A 232 -7.22 -5.42 12.25
N TYR A 233 -6.47 -6.18 11.45
CA TYR A 233 -5.09 -6.53 11.76
C TYR A 233 -4.19 -5.30 11.89
N PHE A 234 -4.31 -4.30 11.00
CA PHE A 234 -3.55 -3.06 11.14
C PHE A 234 -3.81 -2.36 12.49
N LYS A 235 -5.05 -2.39 12.98
CA LYS A 235 -5.46 -1.69 14.20
C LYS A 235 -5.21 -2.50 15.47
N HIS A 236 -5.35 -3.83 15.41
CA HIS A 236 -5.49 -4.72 16.57
C HIS A 236 -4.74 -6.05 16.42
N GLY A 237 -3.98 -6.23 15.33
CA GLY A 237 -3.16 -7.41 15.09
C GLY A 237 -2.06 -7.56 16.14
N GLN A 238 -1.63 -8.80 16.37
CA GLN A 238 -0.65 -9.13 17.40
C GLN A 238 0.79 -9.14 16.89
N GLY A 239 1.00 -9.19 15.57
CA GLY A 239 2.32 -9.18 14.96
C GLY A 239 2.85 -7.76 14.70
N ASN A 240 4.09 -7.71 14.23
CA ASN A 240 4.87 -6.47 14.15
C ASN A 240 4.37 -5.45 13.12
N GLY A 241 3.47 -5.83 12.21
CA GLY A 241 2.87 -4.89 11.25
C GLY A 241 1.66 -4.13 11.76
N ALA A 242 1.06 -4.53 12.88
CA ALA A 242 0.00 -3.73 13.50
C ALA A 242 0.59 -2.40 13.95
N ILE A 243 -0.15 -1.30 13.81
CA ILE A 243 0.40 0.06 13.94
C ILE A 243 1.05 0.36 15.30
N GLU A 244 0.55 -0.26 16.37
CA GLU A 244 1.14 -0.15 17.71
C GLU A 244 2.47 -0.89 17.85
N HIS A 245 2.69 -1.95 17.09
CA HIS A 245 3.93 -2.73 17.08
C HIS A 245 4.91 -2.21 16.01
N LEU A 246 4.40 -1.63 14.93
CA LEU A 246 5.19 -0.98 13.89
C LEU A 246 5.88 0.28 14.45
N VAL A 247 5.10 1.24 14.96
CA VAL A 247 5.62 2.46 15.59
C VAL A 247 5.58 2.26 17.10
N TRP A 248 6.43 1.38 17.63
CA TRP A 248 6.26 0.82 18.96
C TRP A 248 6.62 1.75 20.12
N GLN A 249 7.58 2.65 19.93
CA GLN A 249 8.01 3.59 20.97
C GLN A 249 7.73 5.02 20.52
N LEU A 250 6.92 5.75 21.29
CA LEU A 250 6.66 7.18 21.08
C LEU A 250 7.51 8.02 22.02
N TYR A 251 7.98 9.17 21.53
CA TYR A 251 8.82 10.09 22.27
C TYR A 251 8.08 11.39 22.64
N PRO A 252 8.49 12.08 23.72
CA PRO A 252 7.86 13.34 24.13
C PRO A 252 7.92 14.47 23.09
N ASP A 253 8.88 14.41 22.16
CA ASP A 253 9.03 15.37 21.05
C ASP A 253 8.11 15.06 19.86
N GLY A 254 7.29 14.02 19.96
CA GLY A 254 6.31 13.63 18.95
C GLY A 254 6.82 12.64 17.91
N LEU A 255 8.10 12.22 17.97
CA LEU A 255 8.63 11.19 17.08
C LEU A 255 8.23 9.78 17.55
N GLY A 256 8.28 8.81 16.62
CA GLY A 256 8.01 7.41 16.91
C GLY A 256 9.05 6.47 16.30
N GLN A 257 9.67 5.61 17.11
CA GLN A 257 10.62 4.62 16.60
C GLN A 257 9.89 3.51 15.84
N ILE A 258 10.35 3.24 14.63
CA ILE A 258 9.89 2.12 13.80
C ILE A 258 10.58 0.82 14.25
N GLN A 259 9.85 -0.30 14.23
CA GLN A 259 10.29 -1.62 14.67
C GLN A 259 11.63 -2.05 14.05
N GLU A 260 11.84 -1.77 12.77
CA GLU A 260 13.05 -2.17 12.02
C GLU A 260 14.22 -1.17 12.13
N SER A 261 14.10 -0.10 12.93
CA SER A 261 15.09 1.00 12.98
C SER A 261 16.52 0.55 13.34
N GLY A 262 16.67 -0.48 14.17
CA GLY A 262 17.95 -1.03 14.56
C GLY A 262 18.44 -2.20 13.71
N ARG A 263 17.67 -2.63 12.70
CA ARG A 263 18.09 -3.60 11.68
C ARG A 263 18.89 -2.89 10.60
N ASP A 264 18.21 -2.06 9.83
CA ASP A 264 18.77 -1.19 8.80
C ASP A 264 17.70 -0.19 8.31
N GLN A 265 18.16 0.84 7.60
CA GLN A 265 17.28 1.89 7.08
C GLN A 265 16.57 1.51 5.78
N GLY A 266 17.09 0.53 5.05
CA GLY A 266 16.42 -0.02 3.87
C GLY A 266 15.07 -0.63 4.23
N HIS A 267 14.99 -1.37 5.33
CA HIS A 267 13.76 -1.96 5.85
C HIS A 267 12.89 -0.95 6.60
N SER A 268 13.50 -0.04 7.37
CA SER A 268 12.75 1.06 8.01
C SER A 268 11.98 1.90 6.98
N THR A 269 12.54 2.14 5.79
CA THR A 269 11.84 2.80 4.70
C THR A 269 10.88 1.89 3.93
N LEU A 270 11.13 0.57 3.89
CA LEU A 270 10.17 -0.41 3.35
C LEU A 270 8.88 -0.44 4.17
N ASP A 271 8.98 -0.41 5.49
CA ASP A 271 7.81 -0.37 6.37
C ASP A 271 6.91 0.81 6.05
N LEU A 272 7.51 2.00 5.87
CA LEU A 272 6.76 3.21 5.49
C LEU A 272 6.16 3.08 4.09
N ALA A 273 6.84 2.43 3.15
CA ALA A 273 6.33 2.18 1.80
C ALA A 273 5.03 1.36 1.85
N LEU A 274 5.06 0.25 2.58
CA LEU A 274 3.94 -0.69 2.68
C LEU A 274 2.81 -0.10 3.54
N ALA A 275 3.12 0.47 4.71
CA ALA A 275 2.11 1.11 5.56
C ALA A 275 1.44 2.31 4.88
N GLY A 276 2.22 3.11 4.12
CA GLY A 276 1.69 4.22 3.33
C GLY A 276 0.75 3.75 2.22
N ALA A 277 1.15 2.74 1.45
CA ALA A 277 0.31 2.13 0.42
C ALA A 277 -0.97 1.54 1.02
N PHE A 278 -0.87 0.82 2.14
CA PHE A 278 -1.99 0.27 2.88
C PHE A 278 -2.99 1.35 3.31
N CYS A 279 -2.50 2.41 3.97
CA CYS A 279 -3.35 3.51 4.41
C CYS A 279 -3.97 4.28 3.23
N GLN A 280 -3.27 4.39 2.10
CA GLN A 280 -3.81 5.04 0.89
C GLN A 280 -4.93 4.23 0.26
N MET A 281 -4.82 2.91 0.20
CA MET A 281 -5.90 2.03 -0.26
C MET A 281 -7.12 2.13 0.65
N ALA A 282 -6.92 2.16 1.98
CA ALA A 282 -8.01 2.35 2.93
C ALA A 282 -8.66 3.74 2.80
N TRP A 283 -7.85 4.79 2.64
CA TRP A 283 -8.32 6.17 2.46
C TRP A 283 -9.23 6.32 1.24
N ASN A 284 -8.87 5.69 0.12
CA ASN A 284 -9.68 5.71 -1.10
C ASN A 284 -11.02 4.96 -0.95
N GLN A 285 -11.16 4.14 0.10
CA GLN A 285 -12.41 3.48 0.49
C GLN A 285 -13.15 4.19 1.63
N GLY A 286 -12.66 5.35 2.08
CA GLY A 286 -13.29 6.16 3.13
C GLY A 286 -12.77 5.91 4.55
N ASP A 287 -11.80 5.01 4.74
CA ASP A 287 -11.23 4.69 6.05
C ASP A 287 -9.94 5.49 6.32
N ASP A 288 -9.98 6.36 7.33
CA ASP A 288 -8.84 7.21 7.71
C ASP A 288 -7.82 6.49 8.61
N LEU A 289 -7.03 5.59 8.02
CA LEU A 289 -5.97 4.89 8.74
C LEU A 289 -4.70 5.72 8.93
N PHE A 290 -4.46 6.72 8.07
CA PHE A 290 -3.39 7.71 8.29
C PHE A 290 -3.61 8.49 9.60
N GLY A 291 -4.86 8.85 9.90
CA GLY A 291 -5.24 9.55 11.13
C GLY A 291 -5.29 8.67 12.39
N TYR A 292 -5.19 7.34 12.25
CA TYR A 292 -5.40 6.41 13.36
C TYR A 292 -4.36 6.62 14.49
N GLN A 293 -4.84 6.52 15.73
CA GLN A 293 -4.06 6.79 16.95
C GLN A 293 -3.29 8.11 16.93
N ASP A 294 -3.99 9.20 16.62
CA ASP A 294 -3.42 10.54 16.59
C ASP A 294 -2.22 10.64 15.63
N ASN A 295 -2.44 10.18 14.39
CA ASN A 295 -1.44 10.13 13.32
C ASN A 295 -0.18 9.35 13.73
N ARG A 296 -0.32 8.18 14.37
CA ARG A 296 0.83 7.39 14.85
C ARG A 296 1.83 7.08 13.74
N LEU A 297 1.33 6.76 12.54
CA LEU A 297 2.19 6.51 11.39
C LEU A 297 3.02 7.75 11.00
N LEU A 298 2.48 8.98 11.07
CA LEU A 298 3.23 10.21 10.84
C LEU A 298 4.43 10.36 11.78
N ARG A 299 4.26 9.98 13.05
CA ARG A 299 5.36 10.02 14.04
C ARG A 299 6.51 9.10 13.64
N GLY A 300 6.19 7.92 13.11
CA GLY A 300 7.14 6.98 12.54
C GLY A 300 7.83 7.50 11.27
N ILE A 301 7.06 8.13 10.37
CA ILE A 301 7.56 8.72 9.14
C ILE A 301 8.57 9.83 9.43
N GLU A 302 8.23 10.78 10.30
CA GLU A 302 9.12 11.88 10.67
C GLU A 302 10.39 11.39 11.37
N TYR A 303 10.30 10.33 12.18
CA TYR A 303 11.46 9.71 12.82
C TYR A 303 12.45 9.14 11.80
N VAL A 304 11.96 8.31 10.87
CA VAL A 304 12.80 7.68 9.84
C VAL A 304 13.33 8.75 8.88
N ALA A 305 12.52 9.72 8.48
CA ALA A 305 12.95 10.83 7.62
C ALA A 305 14.06 11.65 8.28
N LYS A 306 13.88 12.04 9.56
CA LYS A 306 14.88 12.79 10.33
C LYS A 306 16.22 12.05 10.37
N TYR A 307 16.19 10.75 10.69
CA TYR A 307 17.40 9.94 10.78
C TYR A 307 18.09 9.78 9.42
N ASN A 308 17.34 9.50 8.36
CA ASN A 308 17.88 9.32 7.01
C ASN A 308 18.31 10.63 6.32
N LEU A 309 17.91 11.78 6.86
CA LEU A 309 18.48 13.09 6.51
C LEU A 309 19.80 13.39 7.24
N GLY A 310 20.33 12.44 8.02
CA GLY A 310 21.61 12.56 8.71
C GLY A 310 21.53 13.15 10.11
N ASN A 311 20.33 13.42 10.64
CA ASN A 311 20.14 13.91 12.01
C ASN A 311 20.04 12.75 13.01
N ASP A 312 20.33 13.01 14.28
CA ASP A 312 20.15 12.01 15.33
C ASP A 312 18.69 11.94 15.80
N VAL A 313 18.32 10.75 16.28
CA VAL A 313 17.00 10.45 16.85
C VAL A 313 17.18 9.66 18.14
N PRO A 314 16.26 9.81 19.12
CA PRO A 314 16.29 8.97 20.31
C PRO A 314 16.05 7.50 19.94
N TYR A 315 16.65 6.57 20.68
CA TYR A 315 16.48 5.14 20.42
C TYR A 315 16.33 4.36 21.72
N VAL A 316 15.33 3.50 21.79
CA VAL A 316 15.14 2.51 22.86
C VAL A 316 15.45 1.13 22.28
N ILE A 317 16.19 0.31 23.05
CA ILE A 317 16.54 -1.05 22.65
C ILE A 317 15.26 -1.85 22.36
N TYR A 318 15.16 -2.37 21.14
CA TYR A 318 14.08 -3.27 20.74
C TYR A 318 14.50 -4.73 20.97
N ARG A 319 13.59 -5.54 21.54
CA ARG A 319 13.75 -6.98 21.71
C ARG A 319 12.46 -7.69 21.35
N ASN A 320 12.58 -8.76 20.58
CA ASN A 320 11.50 -9.73 20.34
C ASN A 320 12.03 -11.14 20.57
N SER A 321 11.26 -12.14 20.15
CA SER A 321 11.64 -13.55 20.29
C SER A 321 12.77 -14.05 19.38
N ASP A 322 13.23 -13.25 18.41
CA ASP A 322 14.27 -13.63 17.44
C ASP A 322 15.55 -12.81 17.60
N VAL A 323 15.42 -11.51 17.78
CA VAL A 323 16.51 -10.54 17.70
C VAL A 323 16.50 -9.53 18.84
N THR A 324 17.68 -8.96 19.09
CA THR A 324 17.87 -7.77 19.91
C THR A 324 18.53 -6.70 19.04
N GLN A 325 17.95 -5.51 19.01
CA GLN A 325 18.47 -4.35 18.29
C GLN A 325 18.93 -3.31 19.31
N ASP A 326 20.18 -3.40 19.76
CA ASP A 326 20.71 -2.59 20.87
C ASP A 326 20.92 -1.10 20.51
N VAL A 327 21.09 -0.79 19.22
CA VAL A 327 21.29 0.57 18.73
C VAL A 327 20.51 0.79 17.44
N ILE A 328 20.22 2.04 17.10
CA ILE A 328 19.75 2.39 15.76
C ILE A 328 20.85 2.05 14.74
N SER A 329 20.47 1.41 13.64
CA SER A 329 21.43 0.95 12.64
C SER A 329 21.68 2.04 11.60
N SER A 330 22.94 2.36 11.36
CA SER A 330 23.35 3.26 10.28
C SER A 330 23.44 2.58 8.91
N ASN A 331 23.17 1.28 8.83
CA ASN A 331 23.20 0.54 7.56
C ASN A 331 22.11 1.07 6.61
N GLY A 332 22.47 1.40 5.37
CA GLY A 332 21.57 2.01 4.39
C GLY A 332 21.09 3.43 4.73
N ARG A 333 21.73 4.12 5.71
CA ARG A 333 21.26 5.45 6.14
C ARG A 333 21.35 6.45 5.01
N GLY A 334 20.20 7.05 4.69
CA GLY A 334 20.06 8.04 3.62
C GLY A 334 19.74 7.46 2.25
N ASP A 335 19.52 6.15 2.17
CA ASP A 335 19.05 5.47 0.95
C ASP A 335 17.75 6.10 0.43
N ILE A 336 17.61 6.08 -0.89
CA ILE A 336 16.51 6.72 -1.60
C ILE A 336 15.49 5.66 -2.02
N ARG A 337 14.22 5.88 -1.65
CA ARG A 337 13.05 5.06 -2.02
C ARG A 337 11.90 5.99 -2.50
N PRO A 338 11.10 5.61 -3.51
CA PRO A 338 10.02 6.44 -4.05
C PRO A 338 8.74 6.32 -3.23
N ILE A 339 8.74 6.88 -2.03
CA ILE A 339 7.62 6.77 -1.07
C ILE A 339 7.18 8.11 -0.50
N TRP A 340 8.00 9.16 -0.65
CA TRP A 340 7.86 10.40 0.09
C TRP A 340 6.75 11.27 -0.48
N GLU A 341 6.45 11.16 -1.77
CA GLU A 341 5.35 11.91 -2.40
C GLU A 341 3.99 11.53 -1.82
N LEU A 342 3.72 10.24 -1.65
CA LEU A 342 2.47 9.76 -1.05
C LEU A 342 2.32 10.34 0.37
N LEU A 343 3.37 10.20 1.19
CA LEU A 343 3.34 10.58 2.60
C LEU A 343 3.25 12.11 2.76
N TYR A 344 4.05 12.86 2.00
CA TYR A 344 4.04 14.32 1.99
C TYR A 344 2.70 14.89 1.55
N ASN A 345 2.17 14.44 0.40
CA ASN A 345 0.93 15.00 -0.12
C ASN A 345 -0.26 14.64 0.76
N HIS A 346 -0.29 13.45 1.37
CA HIS A 346 -1.33 13.09 2.33
C HIS A 346 -1.27 13.96 3.59
N TYR A 347 -0.15 13.97 4.32
CA TYR A 347 -0.10 14.65 5.62
C TYR A 347 0.04 16.16 5.51
N VAL A 348 0.91 16.66 4.63
CA VAL A 348 1.23 18.09 4.56
C VAL A 348 0.23 18.84 3.69
N ILE A 349 -0.05 18.34 2.48
CA ILE A 349 -0.90 19.09 1.54
C ILE A 349 -2.39 18.88 1.84
N LEU A 350 -2.83 17.63 1.99
CA LEU A 350 -4.23 17.28 2.19
C LEU A 350 -4.67 17.53 3.64
N LYS A 351 -3.97 16.98 4.63
CA LYS A 351 -4.32 17.12 6.06
C LYS A 351 -3.81 18.42 6.71
N ARG A 352 -2.93 19.19 6.03
CA ARG A 352 -2.35 20.46 6.52
C ARG A 352 -1.57 20.31 7.83
N LEU A 353 -0.96 19.15 8.05
CA LEU A 353 -0.10 18.87 9.21
C LEU A 353 1.34 19.29 8.92
N LYS A 354 2.12 19.47 9.99
CA LYS A 354 3.55 19.75 9.89
C LYS A 354 4.32 18.43 9.86
N ALA A 355 5.10 18.23 8.80
CA ALA A 355 6.02 17.11 8.65
C ALA A 355 7.32 17.61 7.99
N PRO A 356 8.11 18.44 8.70
CA PRO A 356 9.26 19.12 8.11
C PRO A 356 10.30 18.15 7.53
N TYR A 357 10.57 17.02 8.18
CA TYR A 357 11.58 16.08 7.66
C TYR A 357 11.07 15.32 6.44
N THR A 358 9.78 14.96 6.42
CA THR A 358 9.11 14.39 5.24
C THR A 358 9.16 15.36 4.07
N GLN A 359 8.91 16.66 4.31
CA GLN A 359 9.02 17.70 3.29
C GLN A 359 10.44 17.80 2.73
N MET A 360 11.46 17.85 3.59
CA MET A 360 12.85 17.89 3.15
C MET A 360 13.23 16.63 2.34
N PHE A 361 12.69 15.47 2.70
CA PHE A 361 12.98 14.23 1.99
C PHE A 361 12.31 14.18 0.62
N VAL A 362 11.04 14.60 0.50
CA VAL A 362 10.38 14.64 -0.82
C VAL A 362 11.09 15.62 -1.76
N GLU A 363 11.56 16.77 -1.25
CA GLU A 363 12.37 17.72 -2.02
C GLU A 363 13.72 17.12 -2.46
N LYS A 364 14.34 16.27 -1.64
CA LYS A 364 15.59 15.56 -1.97
C LYS A 364 15.41 14.48 -3.05
N VAL A 365 14.24 13.82 -3.10
CA VAL A 365 14.04 12.60 -3.89
C VAL A 365 13.35 12.86 -5.24
N ARG A 366 12.59 13.95 -5.37
CA ARG A 366 11.88 14.30 -6.61
C ARG A 366 12.81 14.39 -7.84
N PRO A 367 12.34 13.95 -9.02
CA PRO A 367 11.10 13.19 -9.27
C PRO A 367 11.24 11.71 -8.89
N GLU A 368 10.20 11.15 -8.26
CA GLU A 368 10.14 9.72 -7.92
C GLU A 368 9.88 8.84 -9.14
N GLY A 369 10.75 7.85 -9.36
CA GLY A 369 10.58 6.79 -10.37
C GLY A 369 9.87 5.54 -9.81
N GLY A 370 9.91 4.45 -10.56
CA GLY A 370 9.33 3.15 -10.18
C GLY A 370 10.03 2.02 -10.92
N GLY A 371 9.51 0.79 -10.87
CA GLY A 371 9.98 -0.33 -11.70
C GLY A 371 11.51 -0.43 -11.87
N GLY A 372 12.24 -0.72 -10.79
CA GLY A 372 13.69 -0.94 -10.83
C GLY A 372 14.56 0.32 -10.89
N ASN A 373 13.99 1.53 -10.89
CA ASN A 373 14.76 2.78 -10.84
C ASN A 373 15.67 2.91 -9.59
N TYR A 374 15.40 2.12 -8.55
CA TYR A 374 16.12 2.13 -7.27
C TYR A 374 16.86 0.80 -6.99
N GLY A 375 17.15 0.03 -8.04
CA GLY A 375 17.90 -1.22 -7.97
C GLY A 375 17.28 -2.34 -8.81
N SER A 376 18.10 -3.28 -9.28
CA SER A 376 17.65 -4.40 -10.12
C SER A 376 17.06 -5.59 -9.32
N ASN A 377 17.28 -5.61 -8.01
CA ASN A 377 16.85 -6.70 -7.12
C ASN A 377 15.51 -6.35 -6.48
N SER A 378 14.92 -7.27 -5.67
CA SER A 378 13.63 -7.08 -4.98
C SER A 378 13.44 -5.67 -4.41
N GLY A 379 14.46 -5.11 -3.75
CA GLY A 379 14.38 -3.78 -3.14
C GLY A 379 13.93 -2.64 -4.07
N GLY A 380 14.32 -2.69 -5.35
CA GLY A 380 13.90 -1.72 -6.37
C GLY A 380 12.46 -1.92 -6.88
N PHE A 381 11.80 -2.98 -6.41
CA PHE A 381 10.47 -3.44 -6.80
C PHE A 381 9.56 -3.72 -5.60
N ASP A 382 9.97 -3.43 -4.37
CA ASP A 382 9.11 -3.64 -3.20
C ASP A 382 7.94 -2.62 -3.14
N GLN A 383 8.03 -1.55 -3.94
CA GLN A 383 7.02 -0.50 -4.14
C GLN A 383 6.81 -0.18 -5.61
N LEU A 384 5.59 0.24 -5.97
CA LEU A 384 5.22 0.62 -7.33
C LEU A 384 5.86 1.93 -7.80
N GLY A 385 6.02 2.90 -6.90
CA GLY A 385 6.66 4.19 -7.17
C GLY A 385 5.85 5.13 -8.06
N TYR A 386 6.57 5.96 -8.83
CA TYR A 386 6.08 7.08 -9.65
C TYR A 386 5.32 8.15 -8.85
N GLY A 387 5.68 8.34 -7.58
CA GLY A 387 4.90 9.17 -6.66
C GLY A 387 4.77 10.64 -7.05
N THR A 388 5.78 11.20 -7.73
CA THR A 388 5.73 12.60 -8.20
C THR A 388 4.63 12.79 -9.25
N LEU A 389 4.40 11.77 -10.08
CA LEU A 389 3.28 11.76 -11.01
C LEU A 389 1.96 11.51 -10.28
N THR A 390 1.91 10.48 -9.44
CA THR A 390 0.64 9.92 -8.95
C THR A 390 0.06 10.65 -7.74
N TYR A 391 0.89 11.15 -6.81
CA TYR A 391 0.42 11.68 -5.53
C TYR A 391 0.53 13.21 -5.40
N THR A 392 1.28 13.89 -6.26
CA THR A 392 1.39 15.36 -6.19
C THR A 392 0.02 16.02 -6.33
N LEU A 393 -0.34 16.84 -5.34
CA LEU A 393 -1.61 17.57 -5.28
C LEU A 393 -1.49 19.06 -5.63
N LYS A 394 -0.31 19.66 -5.46
CA LYS A 394 -0.08 21.10 -5.65
C LYS A 394 1.29 21.40 -6.26
#